data_AF-A0A958SNX5-F1
#
_entry.id   AF-A0A958SNX5-F1
#
_cell.length_a   1.000
_cell.length_b   1.000
_cell.length_c   1.000
_cell.angle_alpha   90.00
_cell.angle_beta   90.00
_cell.angle_gamma   90.00
#
_symmetry.space_group_name_H-M   'P 1'
#
loop_
_entity.id
_entity.type
_entity.pdbx_description
1 polymer ?
#
loop_
_entity_poly.entity_id
_entity_poly.type
_entity_poly.pdbx_seq_one_letter_code
_entity_poly.pdbx_strand_id
1 'polypeptide(L)'
;MSLLDSVLKVFVGDKSKQDVKAILPLVDKIKEAEKSITSLSHDELRAKTAAFKLKIDDARKDVEAQIENLQQEADTIDDIDRKEDIYQEIDKLKDESYKITEDVLNDILPEAFAVIRDTARRFKENPTITVVANEFDREISGAKDYVTLEDDKAVWANSWDAAGKPITWDMVHYDVQLIGGIALHQG
;
A
#
# COMPACT_ATOMS: atom_id res chain seq x y z
N MET A 1 -22.58 -20.06 -27.16
CA MET A 1 -22.51 -20.35 -25.72
C MET A 1 -23.48 -21.48 -25.43
N SER A 2 -22.99 -22.58 -24.84
CA SER A 2 -23.77 -23.80 -24.64
C SER A 2 -24.81 -23.58 -23.54
N LEU A 3 -25.98 -24.23 -23.65
CA LEU A 3 -27.01 -24.24 -22.59
C LEU A 3 -26.45 -24.72 -21.24
N LEU A 4 -25.41 -25.57 -21.27
CA LEU A 4 -24.68 -26.04 -20.08
C LEU A 4 -23.91 -24.91 -19.39
N ASP A 5 -23.28 -24.00 -20.15
CA ASP A 5 -22.53 -22.86 -19.60
C ASP A 5 -23.46 -21.87 -18.89
N SER A 6 -24.65 -21.65 -19.46
CA SER A 6 -25.66 -20.77 -18.87
C SER A 6 -26.27 -21.35 -17.58
N VAL A 7 -26.49 -22.66 -17.54
CA VAL A 7 -27.01 -23.35 -16.35
C VAL A 7 -25.94 -23.37 -15.24
N LEU A 8 -24.69 -23.74 -15.54
CA LEU A 8 -23.58 -23.69 -14.57
C LEU A 8 -23.34 -22.28 -14.02
N LYS A 9 -23.40 -21.23 -14.85
CA LYS A 9 -23.27 -19.83 -14.37
C LYS A 9 -24.43 -19.38 -13.47
N VAL A 10 -25.63 -19.93 -13.64
CA VAL A 10 -26.78 -19.62 -12.78
C VAL A 10 -26.69 -20.35 -11.44
N PHE A 11 -26.14 -21.57 -11.40
CA PHE A 11 -26.01 -22.37 -10.17
C PHE A 11 -24.71 -22.11 -9.39
N VAL A 12 -23.60 -21.79 -10.04
CA VAL A 12 -22.28 -21.51 -9.42
C VAL A 12 -22.03 -20.00 -9.26
N GLY A 13 -22.77 -19.17 -10.01
CA GLY A 13 -22.49 -17.74 -10.10
C GLY A 13 -21.31 -17.44 -11.02
N ASP A 14 -21.29 -16.24 -11.57
CA ASP A 14 -20.13 -15.74 -12.32
C ASP A 14 -19.12 -15.19 -11.31
N LYS A 15 -18.05 -15.96 -11.01
CA LYS A 15 -17.05 -15.59 -10.00
C LYS A 15 -16.49 -14.18 -10.20
N SER A 16 -16.24 -13.79 -11.45
CA SER A 16 -15.80 -12.42 -11.75
C SER A 16 -16.83 -11.37 -11.33
N LYS A 17 -18.13 -11.62 -11.54
CA LYS A 17 -19.18 -10.69 -11.08
C LYS A 17 -19.32 -10.69 -9.55
N GLN A 18 -19.09 -11.82 -8.90
CA GLN A 18 -19.13 -11.90 -7.43
C GLN A 18 -17.97 -11.14 -6.80
N ASP A 19 -16.75 -11.35 -7.30
CA ASP A 19 -15.54 -10.69 -6.82
C ASP A 19 -15.65 -9.16 -7.02
N VAL A 20 -16.09 -8.70 -8.20
CA VAL A 20 -16.37 -7.27 -8.43
C VAL A 20 -17.42 -6.74 -7.46
N LYS A 21 -18.51 -7.48 -7.23
CA LYS A 21 -19.57 -7.05 -6.30
C LYS A 21 -19.08 -6.92 -4.86
N ALA A 22 -18.13 -7.76 -4.44
CA ALA A 22 -17.51 -7.68 -3.11
C ALA A 22 -16.57 -6.47 -2.97
N ILE A 23 -15.91 -6.06 -4.07
CA ILE A 23 -14.96 -4.93 -4.09
C ILE A 23 -15.66 -3.57 -4.24
N LEU A 24 -16.81 -3.50 -4.94
CA LEU A 24 -17.52 -2.22 -5.17
C LEU A 24 -17.72 -1.37 -3.90
N PRO A 25 -18.14 -1.93 -2.74
CA PRO A 25 -18.24 -1.16 -1.50
C PRO A 25 -16.91 -0.54 -1.04
N LEU A 26 -15.76 -1.16 -1.33
CA LEU A 26 -14.45 -0.60 -1.03
C LEU A 26 -14.12 0.60 -1.94
N VAL A 27 -14.54 0.57 -3.20
CA VAL A 27 -14.42 1.73 -4.11
C VAL A 27 -15.21 2.92 -3.57
N ASP A 28 -16.40 2.69 -3.04
CA ASP A 28 -17.19 3.76 -2.42
C ASP A 28 -16.52 4.32 -1.16
N LYS A 29 -15.90 3.45 -0.34
CA LYS A 29 -15.07 3.90 0.80
C LYS A 29 -13.86 4.72 0.37
N ILE A 30 -13.20 4.36 -0.75
CA ILE A 30 -12.09 5.14 -1.31
C ILE A 30 -12.56 6.55 -1.67
N LYS A 31 -13.68 6.65 -2.40
CA LYS A 31 -14.27 7.95 -2.78
C LYS A 31 -14.68 8.79 -1.57
N GLU A 32 -15.13 8.15 -0.49
CA GLU A 32 -15.41 8.85 0.76
C GLU A 32 -14.12 9.39 1.39
N ALA A 33 -13.07 8.58 1.46
CA ALA A 33 -11.76 9.00 1.98
C ALA A 33 -11.14 10.13 1.15
N GLU A 34 -11.33 10.15 -0.17
CA GLU A 34 -10.85 11.23 -1.06
C GLU A 34 -11.31 12.62 -0.63
N LYS A 35 -12.51 12.73 -0.03
CA LYS A 35 -13.03 14.03 0.43
C LYS A 35 -12.16 14.68 1.48
N SER A 36 -11.54 13.90 2.37
CA SER A 36 -10.60 14.43 3.37
C SER A 36 -9.19 14.58 2.78
N ILE A 37 -8.76 13.63 1.94
CA ILE A 37 -7.43 13.61 1.32
C ILE A 37 -7.19 14.82 0.40
N THR A 38 -8.18 15.21 -0.40
CA THR A 38 -8.06 16.33 -1.36
C THR A 38 -7.75 17.68 -0.71
N SER A 39 -8.07 17.84 0.59
CA SER A 39 -7.82 19.07 1.35
C SER A 39 -6.39 19.18 1.90
N LEU A 40 -5.61 18.09 1.86
CA LEU A 40 -4.25 18.04 2.41
C LEU A 40 -3.26 18.83 1.56
N SER A 41 -2.24 19.40 2.18
CA SER A 41 -1.02 19.85 1.49
C SER A 41 -0.21 18.68 0.91
N HIS A 42 0.79 18.97 0.07
CA HIS A 42 1.67 17.91 -0.46
C HIS A 42 2.42 17.18 0.65
N ASP A 43 2.88 17.91 1.66
CA ASP A 43 3.61 17.34 2.79
C ASP A 43 2.69 16.52 3.71
N GLU A 44 1.47 16.99 3.96
CA GLU A 44 0.47 16.21 4.72
C GLU A 44 0.04 14.94 3.98
N LEU A 45 -0.12 15.00 2.65
CA LEU A 45 -0.39 13.82 1.83
C LEU A 45 0.77 12.82 1.92
N ARG A 46 2.01 13.31 1.84
CA ARG A 46 3.21 12.48 1.97
C ARG A 46 3.34 11.85 3.36
N ALA A 47 2.96 12.59 4.40
CA ALA A 47 2.97 12.10 5.77
C ALA A 47 2.01 10.92 6.00
N LYS A 48 0.98 10.73 5.16
CA LYS A 48 0.08 9.57 5.24
C LYS A 48 0.83 8.24 5.13
N THR A 49 1.84 8.14 4.26
CA THR A 49 2.64 6.91 4.15
C THR A 49 3.36 6.58 5.45
N ALA A 50 3.91 7.58 6.15
CA ALA A 50 4.55 7.37 7.44
C ALA A 50 3.53 6.95 8.51
N ALA A 51 2.36 7.59 8.53
CA ALA A 51 1.27 7.24 9.43
C ALA A 51 0.76 5.80 9.22
N PHE A 52 0.65 5.35 7.96
CA PHE A 52 0.25 3.98 7.63
C PHE A 52 1.28 2.95 8.12
N LYS A 53 2.58 3.20 7.89
CA LYS A 53 3.65 2.33 8.40
C LYS A 53 3.60 2.24 9.91
N LEU A 54 3.49 3.37 10.59
CA LEU A 54 3.38 3.42 12.05
C LEU A 54 2.18 2.62 12.56
N LYS A 55 1.01 2.73 11.90
CA LYS A 55 -0.18 1.95 12.29
C LYS A 55 0.05 0.43 12.17
N ILE A 56 0.77 -0.01 11.14
CA ILE A 56 1.12 -1.43 10.96
C ILE A 56 2.12 -1.87 12.05
N ASP A 57 3.16 -1.06 12.29
CA ASP A 57 4.19 -1.36 13.28
C ASP A 57 3.59 -1.42 14.70
N ASP A 58 2.75 -0.44 15.06
CA ASP A 58 2.07 -0.38 16.35
C ASP A 58 1.16 -1.59 16.57
N ALA A 59 0.44 -2.04 15.54
CA ALA A 59 -0.47 -3.18 15.66
C ALA A 59 0.27 -4.51 15.93
N ARG A 60 1.48 -4.66 15.39
CA ARG A 60 2.28 -5.89 15.54
C ARG A 60 3.23 -5.86 16.73
N LYS A 61 3.39 -4.69 17.36
CA LYS A 61 4.43 -4.41 18.37
C LYS A 61 4.50 -5.47 19.48
N ASP A 62 3.36 -5.88 20.00
CA ASP A 62 3.30 -6.85 21.10
C ASP A 62 3.76 -8.25 20.65
N VAL A 63 3.38 -8.66 19.44
CA VAL A 63 3.77 -9.96 18.86
C VAL A 63 5.26 -9.96 18.50
N GLU A 64 5.77 -8.87 17.92
CA GLU A 64 7.20 -8.72 17.62
C GLU A 64 8.04 -8.74 18.90
N ALA A 65 7.58 -8.11 19.99
CA ALA A 65 8.27 -8.18 21.27
C ALA A 65 8.31 -9.61 21.84
N GLN A 66 7.25 -10.41 21.66
CA GLN A 66 7.25 -11.82 22.05
C GLN A 66 8.23 -12.65 21.21
N ILE A 67 8.26 -12.43 19.89
CA ILE A 67 9.22 -13.08 18.99
C ILE A 67 10.65 -12.75 19.41
N GLU A 68 10.95 -11.47 19.69
CA GLU A 68 12.29 -11.05 20.10
C GLU A 68 12.70 -11.70 21.43
N ASN A 69 11.81 -11.73 22.42
CA ASN A 69 12.08 -12.38 23.70
C ASN A 69 12.36 -13.89 23.55
N LEU A 70 11.55 -14.57 22.73
CA LEU A 70 11.74 -15.99 22.44
C LEU A 70 13.05 -16.25 21.68
N GLN A 71 13.42 -15.37 20.74
CA GLN A 71 14.69 -15.49 20.02
C GLN A 71 15.88 -15.34 20.97
N GLN A 72 15.83 -14.39 21.90
CA GLN A 72 16.85 -14.23 22.94
C GLN A 72 16.93 -15.46 23.87
N GLU A 73 15.81 -16.07 24.21
CA GLU A 73 15.77 -17.34 24.95
C GLU A 73 16.47 -18.44 24.14
N ALA A 74 16.09 -18.64 22.87
CA ALA A 74 16.68 -19.67 22.01
C ALA A 74 18.20 -19.52 21.83
N ASP A 75 18.70 -18.27 21.82
CA ASP A 75 20.12 -17.97 21.67
C ASP A 75 20.93 -18.28 22.94
N THR A 76 20.28 -18.34 24.11
CA THR A 76 20.95 -18.48 25.42
C THR A 76 20.86 -19.87 26.04
N ILE A 77 19.83 -20.65 25.71
CA ILE A 77 19.71 -22.02 26.24
C ILE A 77 20.60 -22.99 25.46
N ASP A 78 21.00 -24.10 26.08
CA ASP A 78 21.70 -25.21 25.40
C ASP A 78 20.76 -26.41 25.12
N ASP A 79 19.59 -26.43 25.75
CA ASP A 79 18.59 -27.48 25.62
C ASP A 79 17.97 -27.46 24.20
N ILE A 80 18.30 -28.47 23.42
CA ILE A 80 17.88 -28.60 22.02
C ILE A 80 16.36 -28.79 21.91
N ASP A 81 15.75 -29.55 22.82
CA ASP A 81 14.32 -29.86 22.77
C ASP A 81 13.53 -28.57 23.03
N ARG A 82 13.95 -27.79 24.03
CA ARG A 82 13.33 -26.47 24.29
C ARG A 82 13.58 -25.48 23.14
N LYS A 83 14.74 -25.50 22.47
CA LYS A 83 14.96 -24.64 21.29
C LYS A 83 13.98 -24.97 20.18
N GLU A 84 13.74 -26.25 19.93
CA GLU A 84 12.77 -26.68 18.93
C GLU A 84 11.36 -26.14 19.25
N ASP A 85 10.91 -26.29 20.51
CA ASP A 85 9.63 -25.73 20.96
C ASP A 85 9.55 -24.21 20.76
N ILE A 86 10.61 -23.47 21.11
CA ILE A 86 10.68 -22.02 20.92
C ILE A 86 10.52 -21.65 19.45
N TYR A 87 11.21 -22.34 18.54
CA TYR A 87 11.08 -22.04 17.11
C TYR A 87 9.66 -22.30 16.59
N GLN A 88 8.98 -23.35 17.09
CA GLN A 88 7.58 -23.58 16.76
C GLN A 88 6.64 -22.50 17.31
N GLU A 89 6.93 -21.95 18.50
CA GLU A 89 6.20 -20.81 19.06
C GLU A 89 6.42 -19.54 18.23
N ILE A 90 7.68 -19.26 17.85
CA ILE A 90 8.04 -18.14 16.97
C ILE A 90 7.31 -18.23 15.62
N ASP A 91 7.24 -19.41 15.01
CA ASP A 91 6.56 -19.57 13.72
C ASP A 91 5.05 -19.28 13.83
N LYS A 92 4.41 -19.71 14.92
CA LYS A 92 3.00 -19.36 15.19
C LYS A 92 2.81 -17.86 15.39
N LEU A 93 3.73 -17.20 16.10
CA LEU A 93 3.68 -15.76 16.30
C LEU A 93 3.93 -14.99 15.00
N LYS A 94 4.79 -15.49 14.10
CA LYS A 94 4.98 -14.90 12.77
C LYS A 94 3.69 -14.98 11.94
N ASP A 95 2.99 -16.12 11.98
CA ASP A 95 1.69 -16.26 11.31
C ASP A 95 0.63 -15.31 11.90
N GLU A 96 0.64 -15.10 13.22
CA GLU A 96 -0.23 -14.13 13.89
C GLU A 96 0.12 -12.69 13.49
N SER A 97 1.41 -12.34 13.50
CA SER A 97 1.94 -11.05 13.06
C SER A 97 1.56 -10.76 11.60
N TYR A 98 1.60 -11.78 10.73
CA TYR A 98 1.14 -11.67 9.34
C TYR A 98 -0.36 -11.36 9.25
N LYS A 99 -1.22 -12.06 10.01
CA LYS A 99 -2.67 -11.82 10.01
C LYS A 99 -3.01 -10.42 10.54
N ILE A 100 -2.36 -10.00 11.62
CA ILE A 100 -2.51 -8.63 12.15
C ILE A 100 -2.14 -7.60 11.07
N THR A 101 -1.04 -7.84 10.35
CA THR A 101 -0.63 -6.99 9.23
C THR A 101 -1.71 -6.92 8.16
N GLU A 102 -2.23 -8.08 7.73
CA GLU A 102 -3.27 -8.19 6.71
C GLU A 102 -4.55 -7.44 7.11
N ASP A 103 -5.00 -7.59 8.36
CA ASP A 103 -6.16 -6.90 8.90
C ASP A 103 -5.97 -5.38 8.87
N VAL A 104 -4.81 -4.89 9.34
CA VAL A 104 -4.50 -3.45 9.30
C VAL A 104 -4.40 -2.94 7.86
N LEU A 105 -3.80 -3.70 6.95
CA LEU A 105 -3.70 -3.34 5.54
C LEU A 105 -5.09 -3.22 4.91
N ASN A 106 -6.00 -4.16 5.19
CA ASN A 106 -7.38 -4.12 4.73
C ASN A 106 -8.16 -2.93 5.32
N ASP A 107 -7.88 -2.56 6.58
CA ASP A 107 -8.47 -1.40 7.23
C ASP A 107 -8.01 -0.07 6.61
N ILE A 108 -6.71 0.07 6.31
CA ILE A 108 -6.17 1.31 5.70
C ILE A 108 -6.38 1.38 4.19
N LEU A 109 -6.72 0.26 3.54
CA LEU A 109 -6.82 0.15 2.09
C LEU A 109 -7.61 1.29 1.43
N PRO A 110 -8.81 1.69 1.92
CA PRO A 110 -9.55 2.77 1.28
C PRO A 110 -8.81 4.11 1.31
N GLU A 111 -8.17 4.43 2.43
CA GLU A 111 -7.41 5.67 2.59
C GLU A 111 -6.12 5.64 1.79
N ALA A 112 -5.41 4.50 1.77
CA ALA A 112 -4.19 4.32 1.00
C ALA A 112 -4.44 4.47 -0.51
N PHE A 113 -5.53 3.89 -1.03
CA PHE A 113 -5.91 4.05 -2.43
C PHE A 113 -6.34 5.48 -2.75
N ALA A 114 -7.02 6.17 -1.83
CA ALA A 114 -7.35 7.59 -1.97
C ALA A 114 -6.08 8.45 -2.06
N VAL A 115 -5.05 8.17 -1.25
CA VAL A 115 -3.74 8.84 -1.32
C VAL A 115 -3.07 8.63 -2.68
N ILE A 116 -3.09 7.40 -3.21
CA ILE A 116 -2.52 7.09 -4.54
C ILE A 116 -3.26 7.86 -5.64
N ARG A 117 -4.59 7.86 -5.59
CA ARG A 117 -5.43 8.53 -6.58
C ARG A 117 -5.27 10.04 -6.54
N ASP A 118 -5.20 10.64 -5.35
CA ASP A 118 -4.96 12.06 -5.18
C ASP A 118 -3.54 12.46 -5.62
N THR A 119 -2.54 11.63 -5.34
CA THR A 119 -1.17 11.83 -5.84
C THR A 119 -1.16 11.90 -7.37
N ALA A 120 -1.80 10.95 -8.04
CA ALA A 120 -1.92 10.93 -9.50
C ALA A 120 -2.65 12.18 -10.04
N ARG A 121 -3.72 12.61 -9.37
CA ARG A 121 -4.43 13.85 -9.70
C ARG A 121 -3.52 15.07 -9.60
N ARG A 122 -2.74 15.20 -8.52
CA ARG A 122 -1.84 16.34 -8.34
C ARG A 122 -0.76 16.40 -9.41
N PHE A 123 -0.15 15.28 -9.77
CA PHE A 123 0.80 15.23 -10.88
C PHE A 123 0.17 15.54 -12.25
N LYS A 124 -1.08 15.13 -12.49
CA LYS A 124 -1.80 15.50 -13.72
C LYS A 124 -2.11 17.01 -13.77
N GLU A 125 -2.54 17.58 -12.65
CA GLU A 125 -3.02 18.97 -12.58
C GLU A 125 -1.89 20.00 -12.43
N ASN A 126 -0.69 19.58 -12.01
CA ASN A 126 0.43 20.47 -11.74
C ASN A 126 1.69 20.02 -12.49
N PRO A 127 2.37 20.92 -13.22
CA PRO A 127 3.66 20.60 -13.86
C PRO A 127 4.76 20.23 -12.85
N THR A 128 4.69 20.79 -11.65
CA THR A 128 5.62 20.51 -10.56
C THR A 128 4.90 20.36 -9.22
N ILE A 129 5.45 19.51 -8.37
CA ILE A 129 5.00 19.28 -6.99
C ILE A 129 6.18 19.59 -6.07
N THR A 130 5.97 20.55 -5.17
CA THR A 130 6.98 20.91 -4.17
C THR A 130 6.61 20.33 -2.82
N VAL A 131 7.60 19.70 -2.18
CA VAL A 131 7.52 19.07 -0.84
C VAL A 131 8.79 19.40 -0.05
N VAL A 132 8.75 19.24 1.27
CA VAL A 132 9.96 19.25 2.11
C VAL A 132 10.85 18.07 1.70
N ALA A 133 12.12 18.34 1.45
CA ALA A 133 13.07 17.33 0.98
C ALA A 133 13.42 16.34 2.10
N ASN A 134 13.27 15.06 1.83
CA ASN A 134 13.76 13.96 2.66
C ASN A 134 14.92 13.20 1.96
N GLU A 135 15.43 12.16 2.63
CA GLU A 135 16.56 11.37 2.11
C GLU A 135 16.27 10.76 0.73
N PHE A 136 15.05 10.28 0.51
CA PHE A 136 14.64 9.70 -0.77
C PHE A 136 14.65 10.73 -1.90
N ASP A 137 14.18 11.96 -1.66
CA ASP A 137 14.25 13.01 -2.70
C ASP A 137 15.69 13.33 -3.08
N ARG A 138 16.59 13.36 -2.09
CA ARG A 138 18.01 13.64 -2.30
C ARG A 138 18.67 12.56 -3.13
N GLU A 139 18.40 11.30 -2.81
CA GLU A 139 18.87 10.16 -3.60
C GLU A 139 18.38 10.23 -5.04
N ILE A 140 17.07 10.42 -5.24
CA ILE A 140 16.48 10.47 -6.58
C ILE A 140 16.99 11.67 -7.38
N SER A 141 17.16 12.84 -6.75
CA SER A 141 17.67 14.04 -7.43
C SER A 141 19.10 13.87 -7.98
N GLY A 142 19.91 12.98 -7.38
CA GLY A 142 21.24 12.66 -7.88
C GLY A 142 21.22 11.73 -9.09
N ALA A 143 20.12 11.01 -9.32
CA ALA A 143 19.99 9.98 -10.34
C ALA A 143 19.00 10.32 -11.46
N LYS A 144 18.09 11.27 -11.24
CA LYS A 144 16.93 11.56 -12.08
C LYS A 144 16.70 13.06 -12.23
N ASP A 145 16.59 13.50 -13.48
CA ASP A 145 16.47 14.92 -13.81
C ASP A 145 15.08 15.52 -13.50
N TYR A 146 14.08 14.68 -13.21
CA TYR A 146 12.72 15.11 -12.87
C TYR A 146 12.54 15.40 -11.37
N VAL A 147 13.61 15.32 -10.58
CA VAL A 147 13.60 15.76 -9.17
C VAL A 147 14.77 16.71 -8.96
N THR A 148 14.47 17.91 -8.48
CA THR A 148 15.49 18.93 -8.17
C THR A 148 15.36 19.36 -6.72
N LEU A 149 16.46 19.84 -6.14
CA LEU A 149 16.49 20.37 -4.79
C LEU A 149 16.63 21.88 -4.84
N GLU A 150 15.75 22.58 -4.11
CA GLU A 150 15.77 24.02 -3.91
C GLU A 150 15.77 24.28 -2.40
N ASP A 151 16.93 24.65 -1.85
CA ASP A 151 17.15 24.80 -0.40
C ASP A 151 16.76 23.53 0.40
N ASP A 152 15.70 23.63 1.20
CA ASP A 152 15.13 22.55 2.03
C ASP A 152 13.97 21.81 1.36
N LYS A 153 13.68 22.12 0.08
CA LYS A 153 12.57 21.54 -0.68
C LYS A 153 13.04 20.66 -1.82
N ALA A 154 12.20 19.69 -2.15
CA ALA A 154 12.31 18.91 -3.37
C ALA A 154 11.18 19.31 -4.32
N VAL A 155 11.54 19.57 -5.57
CA VAL A 155 10.62 19.90 -6.66
C VAL A 155 10.58 18.74 -7.63
N TRP A 156 9.44 18.05 -7.66
CA TRP A 156 9.16 16.91 -8.53
C TRP A 156 8.44 17.38 -9.78
N ALA A 157 9.02 17.16 -10.96
CA ALA A 157 8.36 17.41 -12.23
C ALA A 157 7.36 16.28 -12.55
N ASN A 158 6.25 16.64 -13.19
CA ASN A 158 5.28 15.66 -13.67
C ASN A 158 5.65 15.03 -15.02
N SER A 159 6.83 15.35 -15.55
CA SER A 159 7.31 14.82 -16.82
C SER A 159 8.77 14.41 -16.74
N TRP A 160 9.12 13.39 -17.51
CA TRP A 160 10.47 12.83 -17.56
C TRP A 160 10.78 12.25 -18.93
N ASP A 161 12.07 12.08 -19.24
CA ASP A 161 12.50 11.34 -20.42
C ASP A 161 12.35 9.83 -20.20
N ALA A 162 11.65 9.17 -21.12
CA ALA A 162 11.59 7.72 -21.21
C ALA A 162 12.11 7.29 -22.58
N ALA A 163 13.35 6.80 -22.62
CA ALA A 163 14.01 6.32 -23.83
C ALA A 163 14.06 7.38 -24.95
N GLY A 164 14.44 8.61 -24.61
CA GLY A 164 14.58 9.74 -25.55
C GLY A 164 13.28 10.41 -25.94
N LYS A 165 12.17 10.11 -25.25
CA LYS A 165 10.87 10.74 -25.46
C LYS A 165 10.36 11.34 -24.15
N PRO A 166 9.92 12.61 -24.15
CA PRO A 166 9.27 13.18 -22.98
C PRO A 166 7.92 12.51 -22.75
N ILE A 167 7.72 12.01 -21.53
CA ILE A 167 6.47 11.49 -21.02
C ILE A 167 5.98 12.42 -19.93
N THR A 168 4.73 12.84 -20.03
CA THR A 168 4.04 13.61 -18.99
C THR A 168 3.03 12.72 -18.31
N TRP A 169 2.99 12.76 -16.97
CA TRP A 169 1.93 12.15 -16.20
C TRP A 169 0.61 12.88 -16.45
N ASP A 170 -0.31 12.24 -17.17
CA ASP A 170 -1.61 12.84 -17.55
C ASP A 170 -2.81 11.94 -17.17
N MET A 171 -2.69 11.16 -16.09
CA MET A 171 -3.68 10.15 -15.73
C MET A 171 -4.12 10.23 -14.27
N VAL A 172 -5.43 10.06 -14.05
CA VAL A 172 -6.02 9.80 -12.73
C VAL A 172 -6.69 8.45 -12.80
N HIS A 173 -6.44 7.60 -11.81
CA HIS A 173 -6.96 6.24 -11.79
C HIS A 173 -8.50 6.22 -11.88
N TYR A 174 -9.03 5.40 -12.77
CA TYR A 174 -10.46 5.09 -12.88
C TYR A 174 -10.87 4.05 -11.84
N ASP A 175 -12.16 3.99 -11.51
CA ASP A 175 -12.72 3.02 -10.57
C ASP A 175 -12.35 1.57 -10.94
N VAL A 176 -12.34 1.23 -12.23
CA VAL A 176 -11.95 -0.11 -12.71
C VAL A 176 -10.49 -0.45 -12.40
N GLN A 177 -9.59 0.53 -12.35
CA GLN A 177 -8.20 0.34 -11.96
C GLN A 177 -8.07 0.19 -10.44
N LEU A 178 -8.90 0.90 -9.66
CA LEU A 178 -8.99 0.68 -8.22
C LEU A 178 -9.48 -0.73 -7.91
N ILE A 179 -10.52 -1.21 -8.61
CA ILE A 179 -11.01 -2.59 -8.49
C ILE A 179 -9.89 -3.59 -8.79
N GLY A 180 -9.16 -3.38 -9.88
CA GLY A 180 -8.02 -4.24 -10.24
C GLY A 180 -6.93 -4.25 -9.18
N GLY A 181 -6.58 -3.08 -8.63
CA GLY A 181 -5.60 -2.98 -7.55
C GLY A 181 -6.05 -3.68 -6.25
N ILE A 182 -7.33 -3.55 -5.88
CA ILE A 182 -7.89 -4.23 -4.71
C ILE A 182 -7.91 -5.74 -4.91
N ALA A 183 -8.29 -6.22 -6.09
CA ALA A 183 -8.27 -7.64 -6.40
C ALA A 183 -6.85 -8.22 -6.26
N LEU A 184 -5.82 -7.52 -6.78
CA LEU A 184 -4.42 -7.94 -6.62
C LEU A 184 -3.96 -7.94 -5.16
N HIS A 185 -4.42 -6.98 -4.35
CA HIS A 185 -4.13 -6.92 -2.92
C HIS A 185 -4.76 -8.08 -2.15
N GLN A 186 -5.98 -8.47 -2.50
CA GLN A 186 -6.75 -9.50 -1.79
C GLN A 186 -6.42 -10.94 -2.20
N GLY A 187 -5.67 -11.14 -3.30
CA GLY A 187 -5.28 -12.47 -3.80
C GLY A 187 -6.39 -13.17 -4.56
#